data_AF-A0A7J6H3C6-F1
#
_entry.id   AF-A0A7J6H3C6-F1
#
_cell.length_a   1.000
_cell.length_b   1.000
_cell.length_c   1.000
_cell.angle_alpha   90.00
_cell.angle_beta   90.00
_cell.angle_gamma   90.00
#
_symmetry.space_group_name_H-M   'P 1'
#
loop_
_entity.id
_entity.type
_entity.pdbx_description
1 polymer ?
#
loop_
_entity_poly.entity_id
_entity_poly.type
_entity_poly.pdbx_seq_one_letter_code
_entity_poly.pdbx_strand_id
1 'polypeptide(L)'
;MVVEGLWDDTDDHRLVDSLSDLDAACIEDVDWDNLLEHRTGDICRKRWHQMVKHIGDHVNKPFSEQVEVLSKRYSFDVLEAREE
;
A
#
# COMPACT_ATOMS: atom_id res chain seq x y z
N MET A 1 7.03 -2.49 12.52
CA MET A 1 5.76 -1.84 12.13
C MET A 1 4.58 -2.69 12.55
N VAL A 2 4.35 -3.86 11.94
CA VAL A 2 3.29 -4.79 12.40
C VAL A 2 3.58 -5.34 13.81
N VAL A 3 4.78 -5.90 14.02
CA VAL A 3 5.22 -6.41 15.35
C VAL A 3 5.29 -5.32 16.43
N GLU A 4 5.37 -4.06 16.03
CA GLU A 4 5.40 -2.91 16.95
C GLU A 4 3.99 -2.36 17.25
N GLY A 5 2.94 -2.95 16.67
CA GLY A 5 1.55 -2.48 16.77
C GLY A 5 1.25 -1.18 16.00
N LEU A 6 2.19 -0.72 15.18
CA LEU A 6 2.09 0.53 14.43
C LEU A 6 1.37 0.37 13.07
N TRP A 7 1.15 -0.87 12.63
CA TRP A 7 0.52 -1.22 11.36
C TRP A 7 -0.28 -2.49 11.53
N ASP A 8 -1.51 -2.51 11.04
CA ASP A 8 -2.37 -3.71 11.08
C ASP A 8 -2.19 -4.55 9.82
N ASP A 9 -2.46 -5.85 9.90
CA ASP A 9 -2.39 -6.74 8.72
C ASP A 9 -3.39 -6.29 7.63
N THR A 10 -4.53 -5.72 8.02
CA THR A 10 -5.53 -5.18 7.09
C THR A 10 -5.15 -3.80 6.52
N ASP A 11 -4.18 -3.11 7.12
CA ASP A 11 -3.79 -1.77 6.66
C ASP A 11 -3.04 -1.81 5.33
N ASP A 12 -2.36 -2.91 5.00
CA ASP A 12 -1.74 -3.06 3.67
C ASP A 12 -2.78 -3.00 2.55
N HIS A 13 -3.89 -3.71 2.75
CA HIS A 13 -4.99 -3.71 1.80
C HIS A 13 -5.61 -2.31 1.69
N ARG A 14 -5.93 -1.67 2.82
CA ARG A 14 -6.49 -0.31 2.84
C ARG A 14 -5.58 0.70 2.15
N LEU A 15 -4.27 0.63 2.42
CA LEU A 15 -3.29 1.50 1.80
C LEU A 15 -3.31 1.37 0.28
N VAL A 16 -3.25 0.14 -0.22
CA VAL A 16 -3.19 -0.12 -1.67
C VAL A 16 -4.52 0.18 -2.36
N ASP A 17 -5.65 -0.10 -1.71
CA ASP A 17 -6.99 0.22 -2.19
C ASP A 17 -7.16 1.74 -2.34
N SER A 18 -6.85 2.51 -1.29
CA SER A 18 -6.89 3.97 -1.35
C SER A 18 -5.93 4.55 -2.40
N LEU A 19 -4.74 3.97 -2.58
CA LEU A 19 -3.82 4.40 -3.65
C LEU A 19 -4.31 4.03 -5.05
N SER A 20 -5.09 2.96 -5.20
CA SER A 20 -5.66 2.53 -6.49
C SER A 20 -6.83 3.40 -6.92
N ASP A 21 -7.59 3.91 -5.95
CA ASP A 21 -8.70 4.85 -6.18
C ASP A 21 -8.22 6.29 -6.39
N LEU A 22 -6.97 6.60 -6.02
CA LEU A 22 -6.36 7.90 -6.23
C LEU A 22 -5.87 8.06 -7.68
N ASP A 23 -6.23 9.18 -8.31
CA ASP A 23 -5.67 9.61 -9.60
C ASP A 23 -4.31 10.33 -9.40
N ALA A 24 -3.42 9.74 -8.60
CA ALA A 24 -2.11 10.28 -8.33
C ALA A 24 -1.10 9.82 -9.40
N ALA A 25 -0.40 10.77 -10.02
CA ALA A 25 0.59 10.45 -11.06
C ALA A 25 1.91 9.92 -10.47
N CYS A 26 2.26 10.34 -9.25
CA CYS A 26 3.47 9.93 -8.57
C CYS A 26 3.35 9.93 -7.04
N ILE A 27 4.39 9.45 -6.35
CA ILE A 27 4.45 9.38 -4.88
C ILE A 27 4.34 10.77 -4.21
N GLU A 28 4.75 11.83 -4.91
CA GLU A 28 4.73 13.21 -4.42
C GLU A 28 3.34 13.85 -4.50
N ASP A 29 2.48 13.36 -5.41
CA ASP A 29 1.11 13.83 -5.60
C ASP A 29 0.13 13.19 -4.60
N VAL A 30 0.57 12.17 -3.87
CA VAL A 30 -0.26 11.50 -2.86
C VAL A 30 -0.29 12.34 -1.59
N ASP A 31 -1.49 12.70 -1.14
CA ASP A 31 -1.71 13.28 0.19
C ASP A 31 -1.65 12.18 1.26
N TRP A 32 -0.43 11.84 1.67
CA TRP A 32 -0.18 10.76 2.62
C TRP A 32 -0.81 11.00 3.99
N ASP A 33 -0.91 12.26 4.42
CA ASP A 33 -1.42 12.60 5.75
C ASP A 33 -2.94 12.44 5.86
N ASN A 34 -3.64 12.46 4.71
CA ASN A 34 -5.08 12.21 4.63
C ASN A 34 -5.44 10.90 3.91
N LEU A 35 -4.44 10.05 3.61
CA LEU A 35 -4.65 8.80 2.88
C LEU A 35 -5.43 7.75 3.69
N LEU A 36 -5.14 7.63 4.99
CA LEU A 36 -5.80 6.72 5.91
C LEU A 36 -6.15 7.48 7.20
N GLU A 37 -7.43 7.59 7.53
CA GLU A 37 -7.91 8.43 8.66
C GLU A 37 -7.27 8.08 10.02
N HIS A 38 -6.90 6.80 10.22
CA HIS A 38 -6.33 6.29 11.46
C HIS A 38 -4.80 6.15 11.44
N ARG A 39 -4.12 6.56 10.36
CA ARG A 39 -2.66 6.46 10.22
C ARG A 39 -2.05 7.78 9.76
N THR A 40 -0.90 8.12 10.35
CA THR A 40 -0.13 9.29 9.92
C THR A 40 0.54 9.05 8.58
N GLY A 41 0.70 10.09 7.75
CA GLY A 41 1.31 9.96 6.44
C GLY A 41 2.76 9.47 6.45
N ASP A 42 3.53 9.74 7.51
CA ASP A 42 4.88 9.18 7.67
C ASP A 42 4.88 7.65 7.77
N ILE A 43 3.90 7.09 8.50
CA ILE A 43 3.74 5.64 8.64
C ILE A 43 3.30 5.04 7.30
N CYS A 44 2.32 5.65 6.63
CA CYS A 44 1.85 5.21 5.31
C CYS A 44 2.98 5.21 4.28
N ARG A 45 3.75 6.30 4.19
CA ARG A 45 4.93 6.39 3.32
C ARG A 45 5.96 5.33 3.65
N LYS A 46 6.30 5.17 4.93
CA LYS A 46 7.30 4.17 5.36
C LYS A 46 6.86 2.76 4.97
N ARG A 47 5.57 2.44 5.11
CA ARG A 47 5.03 1.15 4.69
C ARG A 47 5.08 0.97 3.18
N TRP A 48 4.62 1.96 2.41
CA TRP A 48 4.69 1.95 0.95
C TRP A 48 6.10 1.62 0.44
N HIS A 49 7.12 2.30 0.98
CA HIS A 49 8.52 2.01 0.63
C HIS A 49 8.96 0.59 0.97
N GLN A 50 8.44 -0.03 2.03
CA GLN A 50 8.72 -1.44 2.33
C GLN A 50 8.06 -2.35 1.29
N MET A 51 6.78 -2.11 0.96
CA MET A 51 6.04 -2.91 -0.01
C MET A 51 6.72 -2.88 -1.39
N VAL A 52 7.07 -1.68 -1.88
CA VAL A 52 7.73 -1.50 -3.17
C VAL A 52 9.13 -2.13 -3.21
N LYS A 53 9.85 -2.19 -2.09
CA LYS A 53 11.13 -2.94 -2.03
C LYS A 53 10.95 -4.46 -2.17
N HIS A 54 9.76 -4.99 -1.86
CA HIS A 54 9.46 -6.41 -1.87
C HIS A 54 8.75 -6.91 -3.14
N ILE A 55 8.44 -6.03 -4.10
CA ILE A 55 7.85 -6.42 -5.40
C ILE A 55 8.89 -6.74 -6.50
N GLY A 56 10.16 -6.87 -6.12
CA GLY A 56 11.26 -7.29 -7.01
C GLY A 56 11.58 -6.23 -8.06
N ASP A 57 11.70 -6.64 -9.33
CA ASP A 57 12.04 -5.76 -10.46
C ASP A 57 11.03 -4.62 -10.70
N HIS A 58 9.86 -4.68 -10.06
CA HIS A 58 8.83 -3.66 -10.17
C HIS A 58 9.16 -2.37 -9.41
N VAL A 59 10.20 -2.36 -8.57
CA VAL A 59 10.68 -1.15 -7.86
C VAL A 59 11.05 0.00 -8.80
N ASN A 60 11.47 -0.29 -10.04
CA ASN A 60 11.88 0.71 -11.03
C ASN A 60 10.76 1.13 -11.98
N LYS A 61 9.56 0.56 -11.82
CA LYS A 61 8.41 0.86 -12.68
C LYS A 61 7.71 2.16 -12.27
N PRO A 62 6.89 2.76 -13.13
CA PRO A 62 6.07 3.92 -12.79
C PRO A 62 5.18 3.65 -11.57
N PHE A 63 4.87 4.70 -10.83
CA PHE A 63 4.05 4.63 -9.61
C PHE A 63 2.72 3.88 -9.84
N SER A 64 1.99 4.22 -10.90
CA SER A 64 0.73 3.56 -11.25
C SER A 64 0.89 2.05 -11.47
N GLU A 65 1.98 1.62 -12.09
CA GLU A 65 2.25 0.19 -12.31
C GLU A 65 2.64 -0.52 -11.00
N GLN A 66 3.35 0.17 -10.09
CA GLN A 66 3.62 -0.36 -8.76
C GLN A 66 2.32 -0.55 -7.96
N VAL A 67 1.41 0.42 -8.02
CA VAL A 67 0.09 0.36 -7.39
C VAL A 67 -0.72 -0.81 -7.96
N GLU A 68 -0.77 -0.97 -9.29
CA GLU A 68 -1.48 -2.08 -9.94
C GLU A 68 -0.95 -3.46 -9.54
N VAL A 69 0.38 -3.62 -9.45
CA VAL A 69 1.00 -4.89 -9.04
C VAL A 69 0.65 -5.23 -7.60
N LEU A 70 0.71 -4.22 -6.71
CA LEU A 70 0.36 -4.40 -5.31
C LEU A 70 -1.14 -4.64 -5.14
N SER A 71 -2.01 -3.96 -5.89
CA SER A 71 -3.47 -4.14 -5.79
C SER A 71 -3.88 -5.55 -6.16
N LYS A 72 -3.28 -6.14 -7.20
CA LYS A 72 -3.49 -7.55 -7.56
C LYS A 72 -3.02 -8.51 -6.46
N ARG A 73 -1.85 -8.26 -5.86
CA ARG A 73 -1.29 -9.09 -4.80
C ARG A 73 -2.19 -9.11 -3.56
N TYR A 74 -2.52 -7.93 -3.04
CA TYR A 74 -3.32 -7.81 -1.82
C TYR A 74 -4.81 -8.09 -2.03
N SER A 75 -5.34 -7.93 -3.25
CA SER A 75 -6.70 -8.41 -3.57
C SER A 75 -6.79 -9.93 -3.53
N PHE A 76 -5.73 -10.63 -3.95
CA PHE A 76 -5.67 -12.09 -3.90
C PHE A 76 -5.53 -12.61 -2.46
N ASP A 77 -4.65 -11.98 -1.66
CA ASP A 77 -4.46 -12.33 -0.24
C ASP A 77 -5.76 -12.15 0.58
N VAL A 78 -6.58 -11.13 0.28
CA VAL A 78 -7.89 -10.91 0.94
C VAL A 78 -8.93 -11.98 0.59
N LEU A 79 -8.84 -12.58 -0.60
CA LEU A 79 -9.73 -13.68 -0.99
C LEU A 79 -9.33 -14.99 -0.32
N GLU A 80 -8.03 -15.27 -0.20
CA GLU A 80 -7.53 -16.49 0.45
C GLU A 80 -7.75 -16.48 1.97
N ALA A 81 -7.62 -15.31 2.63
CA ALA A 81 -7.87 -15.16 4.06
C ALA A 81 -9.35 -15.31 4.48
N ARG A 82 -10.30 -15.44 3.54
CA ARG A 82 -11.73 -15.67 3.81
C ARG A 82 -12.15 -17.14 3.69
N GLU A 83 -11.24 -18.05 3.33
CA GLU A 83 -11.52 -19.49 3.19
C GLU A 83 -11.08 -20.36 4.38
N GLU A 84 -10.70 -19.78 5.54
CA GLU A 84 -10.38 -20.56 6.77
C GLU A 84 -11.45 -20.47 7.88
#